data_AF-A0A958NUU4-F1
#
_entry.id   AF-A0A958NUU4-F1
#
_cell.length_a   1.000
_cell.length_b   1.000
_cell.length_c   1.000
_cell.angle_alpha   90.00
_cell.angle_beta   90.00
_cell.angle_gamma   90.00
#
_symmetry.space_group_name_H-M   'P 1'
#
loop_
_entity.id
_entity.type
_entity.pdbx_description
1 polymer ?
#
loop_
_entity_poly.entity_id
_entity_poly.type
_entity_poly.pdbx_seq_one_letter_code
_entity_poly.pdbx_strand_id
1 'polypeptide(L)'
;MTNKEKARAYFGAVNRYDTAVIKEMVEETYVQHNPNVPTGRAAFLSLIPKLKEAKTKIENLRMIADGPFVAMQHRWTNAWPLGAEKMLAFHIIRFNEDGLIAEHWSALTKAVIPSASGWQMPSGNAFSVDFNSTEKNKKKAVEWFWEKKWLPSDPELEYQEQHMVVGEGNLVLSVSEGQQACQPAALYDLLSFRGGNVAEHWRVVQLIPQGRTANDNSMFGF
;
A
#
# COMPACT_ATOMS: atom_id res chain seq x y z
N MET A 1 12.98 -7.88 -16.61
CA MET A 1 12.47 -6.82 -15.73
C MET A 1 12.35 -7.36 -14.31
N THR A 2 12.82 -6.63 -13.33
CA THR A 2 12.59 -6.91 -11.90
C THR A 2 11.10 -6.72 -11.55
N ASN A 3 10.64 -7.27 -10.43
CA ASN A 3 9.26 -7.07 -9.98
C ASN A 3 8.95 -5.58 -9.74
N LYS A 4 9.94 -4.77 -9.30
CA LYS A 4 9.76 -3.30 -9.18
C LYS A 4 9.58 -2.62 -10.52
N GLU A 5 10.32 -3.03 -11.56
CA GLU A 5 10.14 -2.49 -12.91
C GLU A 5 8.76 -2.84 -13.46
N LYS A 6 8.29 -4.08 -13.26
CA LYS A 6 6.94 -4.51 -13.64
C LYS A 6 5.87 -3.73 -12.89
N ALA A 7 5.99 -3.60 -11.56
CA ALA A 7 5.07 -2.83 -10.73
C ALA A 7 4.98 -1.35 -11.17
N ARG A 8 6.13 -0.74 -11.47
CA ARG A 8 6.21 0.63 -11.98
C ARG A 8 5.57 0.77 -13.36
N ALA A 9 5.81 -0.19 -14.26
CA ALA A 9 5.20 -0.22 -15.58
C ALA A 9 3.66 -0.37 -15.49
N TYR A 10 3.17 -1.21 -14.59
CA TYR A 10 1.73 -1.39 -14.34
C TYR A 10 1.06 -0.09 -13.89
N PHE A 11 1.55 0.55 -12.83
CA PHE A 11 0.98 1.83 -12.38
C PHE A 11 1.23 2.97 -13.39
N GLY A 12 2.29 2.88 -14.20
CA GLY A 12 2.48 3.75 -15.36
C GLY A 12 1.38 3.59 -16.41
N ALA A 13 0.94 2.36 -16.69
CA ALA A 13 -0.19 2.08 -17.56
C ALA A 13 -1.51 2.59 -16.97
N VAL A 14 -1.75 2.40 -15.66
CA VAL A 14 -2.89 3.01 -14.95
C VAL A 14 -2.90 4.53 -15.11
N ASN A 15 -1.75 5.17 -14.94
CA ASN A 15 -1.60 6.63 -15.05
C ASN A 15 -1.85 7.17 -16.48
N ARG A 16 -1.65 6.32 -17.49
CA ARG A 16 -1.94 6.57 -18.92
C ARG A 16 -3.32 6.08 -19.36
N TYR A 17 -4.06 5.42 -18.47
CA TYR A 17 -5.34 4.76 -18.77
C TYR A 17 -5.22 3.67 -19.85
N ASP A 18 -4.05 3.03 -19.93
CA ASP A 18 -3.68 2.08 -20.97
C ASP A 18 -4.18 0.67 -20.65
N THR A 19 -5.41 0.39 -21.08
CA THR A 19 -6.05 -0.91 -20.83
C THR A 19 -5.38 -2.08 -21.56
N ALA A 20 -4.64 -1.85 -22.65
CA ALA A 20 -3.97 -2.91 -23.39
C ALA A 20 -2.78 -3.44 -22.59
N VAL A 21 -1.94 -2.54 -22.10
CA VAL A 21 -0.80 -2.90 -21.25
C VAL A 21 -1.27 -3.52 -19.93
N ILE A 22 -2.33 -2.98 -19.31
CA ILE A 22 -2.88 -3.59 -18.08
C ILE A 22 -3.34 -5.04 -18.32
N LYS A 23 -3.94 -5.33 -19.49
CA LYS A 23 -4.38 -6.69 -19.82
C LYS A 23 -3.23 -7.69 -19.89
N GLU A 24 -2.09 -7.28 -20.44
CA GLU A 24 -0.90 -8.12 -20.58
C GLU A 24 -0.18 -8.38 -19.25
N MET A 25 -0.33 -7.48 -18.28
CA MET A 25 0.42 -7.53 -17.02
C MET A 25 -0.34 -8.18 -15.87
N VAL A 26 -1.66 -8.28 -15.96
CA VAL A 26 -2.54 -8.75 -14.88
C VAL A 26 -3.15 -10.09 -15.27
N GLU A 27 -3.12 -11.05 -14.35
CA GLU A 27 -3.82 -12.33 -14.52
C GLU A 27 -5.33 -12.11 -14.68
N GLU A 28 -5.99 -12.94 -15.48
CA GLU A 28 -7.42 -12.81 -15.70
C GLU A 28 -8.24 -12.90 -14.40
N THR A 29 -7.84 -13.84 -13.54
CA THR A 29 -8.49 -14.14 -12.25
C THR A 29 -7.82 -13.47 -11.06
N TYR A 30 -7.00 -12.42 -11.27
CA TYR A 30 -6.23 -11.81 -10.18
C TYR A 30 -7.12 -11.46 -8.98
N VAL A 31 -6.64 -11.80 -7.79
CA VAL A 31 -7.38 -11.66 -6.53
C VAL A 31 -7.26 -10.22 -6.02
N GLN A 32 -8.38 -9.63 -5.63
CA GLN A 32 -8.45 -8.26 -5.12
C GLN A 32 -8.88 -8.27 -3.65
N HIS A 33 -8.14 -7.56 -2.81
CA HIS A 33 -8.43 -7.42 -1.38
C HIS A 33 -8.93 -6.01 -1.00
N ASN A 34 -8.87 -5.04 -1.92
CA ASN A 34 -9.54 -3.76 -1.71
C ASN A 34 -11.07 -3.98 -1.67
N PRO A 35 -11.75 -3.65 -0.57
CA PRO A 35 -13.18 -3.95 -0.40
C PRO A 35 -14.08 -3.19 -1.38
N ASN A 36 -13.56 -2.18 -2.10
CA ASN A 36 -14.32 -1.35 -3.04
C ASN A 36 -14.13 -1.77 -4.51
N VAL A 37 -13.27 -2.76 -4.79
CA VAL A 37 -12.95 -3.19 -6.15
C VAL A 37 -13.24 -4.68 -6.29
N PRO A 38 -14.06 -5.13 -7.26
CA PRO A 38 -14.29 -6.55 -7.45
C PRO A 38 -13.03 -7.28 -7.91
N THR A 39 -12.97 -8.59 -7.62
CA THR A 39 -11.92 -9.50 -8.09
C THR A 39 -11.96 -9.67 -9.60
N GLY A 40 -10.79 -9.95 -10.19
CA GLY A 40 -10.64 -10.25 -11.61
C GLY A 40 -10.29 -9.03 -12.47
N ARG A 41 -9.49 -9.28 -13.51
CA ARG A 41 -8.92 -8.25 -14.39
C ARG A 41 -9.98 -7.38 -15.04
N ALA A 42 -11.07 -7.99 -15.48
CA ALA A 42 -12.19 -7.29 -16.09
C ALA A 42 -12.80 -6.23 -15.15
N ALA A 43 -12.92 -6.55 -13.86
CA ALA A 43 -13.43 -5.62 -12.86
C ALA A 43 -12.52 -4.41 -12.70
N PHE A 44 -11.20 -4.61 -12.60
CA PHE A 44 -10.26 -3.48 -12.54
C PHE A 44 -10.27 -2.63 -13.80
N LEU A 45 -10.28 -3.26 -14.98
CA LEU A 45 -10.36 -2.54 -16.26
C LEU A 45 -11.61 -1.67 -16.38
N SER A 46 -12.72 -2.07 -15.74
CA SER A 46 -13.96 -1.27 -15.72
C SER A 46 -13.83 0.05 -14.95
N LEU A 47 -12.82 0.19 -14.10
CA LEU A 47 -12.53 1.45 -13.38
C LEU A 47 -11.79 2.46 -14.26
N ILE A 48 -11.02 2.00 -15.25
CA ILE A 48 -10.13 2.84 -16.06
C ILE A 48 -10.87 4.00 -16.77
N PRO A 49 -12.07 3.81 -17.36
CA PRO A 49 -12.83 4.91 -17.93
C PRO A 49 -13.18 6.01 -16.91
N LYS A 50 -13.57 5.63 -15.68
CA LYS A 50 -13.89 6.58 -14.60
C LYS A 50 -12.65 7.37 -14.16
N LEU A 51 -11.50 6.69 -14.04
CA LEU A 51 -10.22 7.34 -13.75
C LEU A 51 -9.80 8.31 -14.86
N LYS A 52 -10.05 7.94 -16.13
CA LYS A 52 -9.76 8.77 -17.29
C LYS A 52 -10.62 10.03 -17.33
N GLU A 53 -11.93 9.87 -17.10
CA GLU A 53 -12.89 11.00 -17.04
C GLU A 53 -12.51 12.00 -15.95
N ALA A 54 -12.20 11.50 -14.75
CA ALA A 54 -11.75 12.32 -13.63
C ALA A 54 -10.33 12.87 -13.82
N LYS A 55 -9.59 12.43 -14.86
CA LYS A 55 -8.16 12.72 -15.05
C LYS A 55 -7.34 12.37 -13.82
N THR A 56 -7.69 11.27 -13.16
CA THR A 56 -7.02 10.76 -11.97
C THR A 56 -5.57 10.44 -12.29
N LYS A 57 -4.65 10.87 -11.42
CA LYS A 57 -3.21 10.59 -11.55
C LYS A 57 -2.67 9.90 -10.31
N ILE A 58 -1.65 9.09 -10.52
CA ILE A 58 -0.93 8.37 -9.47
C ILE A 58 0.56 8.70 -9.55
N GLU A 59 1.15 9.05 -8.41
CA GLU A 59 2.58 9.26 -8.23
C GLU A 59 3.14 8.19 -7.29
N ASN A 60 4.17 7.48 -7.76
CA ASN A 60 4.91 6.52 -6.93
C ASN A 60 6.01 7.23 -6.15
N LEU A 61 5.93 7.15 -4.81
CA LEU A 61 6.88 7.81 -3.93
C LEU A 61 8.06 6.90 -3.56
N ARG A 62 7.79 5.59 -3.45
CA ARG A 62 8.74 4.59 -2.94
C ARG A 62 8.20 3.18 -3.20
N MET A 63 9.10 2.23 -3.22
CA MET A 63 8.81 0.82 -3.50
C MET A 63 9.71 -0.08 -2.65
N ILE A 64 9.14 -1.20 -2.19
CA ILE A 64 9.82 -2.30 -1.53
C ILE A 64 9.57 -3.55 -2.38
N ALA A 65 10.60 -4.32 -2.70
CA ALA A 65 10.44 -5.68 -3.20
C ALA A 65 10.93 -6.70 -2.18
N ASP A 66 10.08 -7.66 -1.84
CA ASP A 66 10.37 -8.74 -0.89
C ASP A 66 9.73 -10.03 -1.43
N GLY A 67 10.58 -10.93 -1.96
CA GLY A 67 10.13 -12.13 -2.66
C GLY A 67 9.19 -11.83 -3.85
N PRO A 68 8.01 -12.47 -3.93
CA PRO A 68 7.04 -12.23 -5.01
C PRO A 68 6.26 -10.92 -4.82
N PHE A 69 6.42 -10.23 -3.70
CA PHE A 69 5.66 -9.03 -3.37
C PHE A 69 6.40 -7.76 -3.76
N VAL A 70 5.64 -6.78 -4.23
CA VAL A 70 6.07 -5.39 -4.29
C VAL A 70 5.08 -4.55 -3.52
N ALA A 71 5.56 -3.79 -2.54
CA ALA A 71 4.78 -2.78 -1.85
C ALA A 71 5.17 -1.38 -2.32
N MET A 72 4.19 -0.50 -2.44
CA MET A 72 4.36 0.85 -2.95
C MET A 72 3.58 1.83 -2.10
N GLN A 73 4.17 3.00 -1.86
CA GLN A 73 3.39 4.15 -1.41
C GLN A 73 3.08 5.05 -2.60
N HIS A 74 1.80 5.42 -2.71
CA HIS A 74 1.28 6.25 -3.79
C HIS A 74 0.57 7.49 -3.25
N ARG A 75 0.66 8.57 -4.02
CA ARG A 75 -0.25 9.72 -3.96
C ARG A 75 -1.16 9.71 -5.17
N TRP A 76 -2.43 9.99 -4.93
CA TRP A 76 -3.40 10.17 -5.99
C TRP A 76 -3.90 11.61 -6.02
N THR A 77 -4.07 12.16 -7.23
CA THR A 77 -4.72 13.46 -7.47
C THR A 77 -5.87 13.29 -8.45
N ASN A 78 -6.84 14.21 -8.37
CA ASN A 78 -8.15 14.07 -9.02
C ASN A 78 -8.80 12.71 -8.69
N ALA A 79 -8.68 12.30 -7.43
CA ALA A 79 -9.02 10.97 -6.96
C ALA A 79 -10.46 10.85 -6.46
N TRP A 80 -11.37 11.75 -6.88
CA TRP A 80 -12.79 11.71 -6.49
C TRP A 80 -13.46 10.34 -6.74
N PRO A 81 -13.17 9.60 -7.82
CA PRO A 81 -13.67 8.23 -8.00
C PRO A 81 -13.21 7.24 -6.91
N LEU A 82 -12.17 7.59 -6.14
CA LEU A 82 -11.59 6.83 -5.03
C LEU A 82 -11.98 7.41 -3.65
N GLY A 83 -12.79 8.47 -3.61
CA GLY A 83 -13.40 9.00 -2.37
C GLY A 83 -13.00 10.43 -1.95
N ALA A 84 -11.96 11.02 -2.52
CA ALA A 84 -11.59 12.43 -2.28
C ALA A 84 -10.66 12.99 -3.36
N GLU A 85 -10.51 14.31 -3.47
CA GLU A 85 -9.59 14.95 -4.45
C GLU A 85 -8.16 14.39 -4.39
N LYS A 86 -7.67 14.15 -3.18
CA LYS A 86 -6.31 13.70 -2.88
C LYS A 86 -6.35 12.52 -1.93
N MET A 87 -5.77 11.40 -2.35
CA MET A 87 -5.67 10.18 -1.55
C MET A 87 -4.22 9.79 -1.34
N LEU A 88 -3.90 9.28 -0.15
CA LEU A 88 -2.67 8.56 0.14
C LEU A 88 -2.98 7.07 0.19
N ALA A 89 -2.08 6.27 -0.35
CA ALA A 89 -2.32 4.85 -0.44
C ALA A 89 -1.04 4.04 -0.27
N PHE A 90 -1.16 2.89 0.38
CA PHE A 90 -0.23 1.78 0.20
C PHE A 90 -0.87 0.75 -0.71
N HIS A 91 -0.10 0.21 -1.64
CA HIS A 91 -0.49 -0.90 -2.49
C HIS A 91 0.52 -2.03 -2.29
N ILE A 92 0.06 -3.27 -2.27
CA ILE A 92 0.90 -4.46 -2.33
C ILE A 92 0.42 -5.26 -3.52
N ILE A 93 1.34 -5.71 -4.37
CA ILE A 93 1.04 -6.64 -5.46
C ILE A 93 1.89 -7.89 -5.32
N ARG A 94 1.30 -9.05 -5.57
CA ARG A 94 2.02 -10.32 -5.69
C ARG A 94 2.11 -10.71 -7.15
N PHE A 95 3.31 -11.13 -7.57
CA PHE A 95 3.54 -11.69 -8.88
C PHE A 95 3.48 -13.23 -8.83
N ASN A 96 2.94 -13.84 -9.88
CA ASN A 96 3.04 -15.29 -10.08
C ASN A 96 4.39 -15.68 -10.70
N GLU A 97 4.57 -16.98 -10.98
CA GLU A 97 5.78 -17.54 -11.58
C GLU A 97 6.03 -17.03 -13.01
N ASP A 98 4.98 -16.78 -13.78
CA ASP A 98 5.06 -16.15 -15.11
C ASP A 98 5.37 -14.64 -15.04
N GLY A 99 5.34 -14.08 -13.83
CA GLY A 99 5.58 -12.68 -13.57
C GLY A 99 4.41 -11.75 -13.90
N LEU A 100 3.19 -12.27 -13.96
CA LEU A 100 1.93 -11.53 -14.01
C LEU A 100 1.50 -11.12 -12.60
N ILE A 101 0.73 -10.03 -12.50
CA ILE A 101 0.11 -9.60 -11.25
C ILE A 101 -1.06 -10.55 -10.96
N ALA A 102 -0.91 -11.33 -9.90
CA ALA A 102 -1.87 -12.34 -9.48
C ALA A 102 -2.76 -11.87 -8.33
N GLU A 103 -2.30 -10.89 -7.55
CA GLU A 103 -3.00 -10.48 -6.34
C GLU A 103 -2.66 -9.04 -5.96
N HIS A 104 -3.62 -8.36 -5.35
CA HIS A 104 -3.50 -6.95 -5.03
C HIS A 104 -4.21 -6.59 -3.72
N TRP A 105 -3.48 -5.94 -2.83
CA TRP A 105 -3.98 -5.30 -1.62
C TRP A 105 -3.75 -3.80 -1.71
N SER A 106 -4.62 -3.03 -1.06
CA SER A 106 -4.37 -1.62 -0.85
C SER A 106 -5.08 -1.09 0.38
N ALA A 107 -4.45 -0.15 1.06
CA ALA A 107 -5.10 0.70 2.04
C ALA A 107 -5.05 2.16 1.57
N LEU A 108 -6.17 2.87 1.64
CA LEU A 108 -6.30 4.26 1.20
C LEU A 108 -6.87 5.15 2.30
N THR A 109 -6.37 6.38 2.39
CA THR A 109 -6.93 7.43 3.25
C THR A 109 -6.92 8.79 2.54
N LYS A 110 -7.81 9.69 2.98
CA LYS A 110 -7.85 11.07 2.49
C LYS A 110 -6.58 11.78 2.93
N ALA A 111 -5.98 12.57 2.04
CA ALA A 111 -4.84 13.39 2.43
C ALA A 111 -5.32 14.49 3.41
N VAL A 112 -4.82 14.48 4.64
CA VAL A 112 -5.06 15.54 5.63
C VAL A 112 -4.01 16.65 5.42
N ILE A 113 -4.44 17.90 5.27
CA ILE A 113 -3.58 19.08 5.15
C ILE A 113 -3.96 20.08 6.26
N PRO A 114 -3.01 20.54 7.09
CA PRO A 114 -1.60 20.12 7.14
C PRO A 114 -1.45 18.79 7.89
N SER A 115 -0.89 17.77 7.23
CA SER A 115 -0.30 16.65 7.98
C SER A 115 0.92 17.18 8.75
N ALA A 116 1.41 16.45 9.75
CA ALA A 116 2.65 16.81 10.44
C ALA A 116 3.85 16.98 9.48
N SER A 117 3.78 16.42 8.27
CA SER A 117 4.76 16.58 7.18
C SER A 117 4.22 17.40 5.98
N GLY A 118 3.02 17.97 6.05
CA GLY A 118 2.32 18.56 4.91
C GLY A 118 1.85 17.55 3.85
N TRP A 119 1.40 18.02 2.68
CA TRP A 119 1.18 17.14 1.50
C TRP A 119 2.50 16.53 1.02
N GLN A 120 3.61 17.21 1.31
CA GLN A 120 4.96 16.77 1.05
C GLN A 120 5.46 15.90 2.21
N MET A 121 4.97 14.66 2.34
CA MET A 121 5.77 13.66 3.07
C MET A 121 7.17 13.72 2.43
N PRO A 122 8.24 14.06 3.17
CA PRO A 122 9.53 14.34 2.58
C PRO A 122 9.89 13.19 1.65
N SER A 123 10.24 13.53 0.42
CA SER A 123 10.97 12.63 -0.46
C SER A 123 12.28 12.41 0.25
N GLY A 124 12.34 11.37 1.09
CA GLY A 124 13.54 11.00 1.81
C GLY A 124 14.70 11.01 0.82
N ASN A 125 15.58 12.01 0.95
CA ASN A 125 16.70 12.22 0.04
C ASN A 125 17.44 10.90 -0.11
N ALA A 126 17.76 10.53 -1.35
CA ALA A 126 18.54 9.37 -1.79
C ALA A 126 19.30 8.68 -0.66
N PHE A 127 18.60 7.82 0.10
CA PHE A 127 19.22 7.07 1.16
C PHE A 127 20.00 5.93 0.51
N SER A 128 21.26 5.74 0.92
CA SER A 128 21.95 4.49 0.64
C SER A 128 21.13 3.36 1.26
N VAL A 129 20.60 2.47 0.42
CA VAL A 129 19.86 1.30 0.90
C VAL A 129 20.87 0.33 1.51
N ASP A 130 20.79 0.12 2.82
CA ASP A 130 21.56 -0.94 3.49
C ASP A 130 20.79 -2.26 3.41
N PHE A 131 20.98 -2.98 2.31
CA PHE A 131 20.30 -4.26 2.07
C PHE A 131 20.64 -5.32 3.12
N ASN A 132 21.81 -5.23 3.77
CA ASN A 132 22.23 -6.19 4.80
C ASN A 132 21.42 -6.06 6.10
N SER A 133 20.68 -4.96 6.27
CA SER A 133 19.86 -4.72 7.45
C SER A 133 18.40 -5.13 7.27
N THR A 134 17.98 -5.66 6.12
CA THR A 134 16.56 -5.95 5.81
C THR A 134 15.87 -6.80 6.88
N GLU A 135 16.37 -8.00 7.16
CA GLU A 135 15.74 -8.91 8.14
C GLU A 135 15.79 -8.36 9.57
N LYS A 136 16.88 -7.67 9.92
CA LYS A 136 17.01 -6.98 11.21
C LYS A 136 15.97 -5.87 11.36
N ASN A 137 15.75 -5.10 10.31
CA ASN A 137 14.77 -4.01 10.29
C ASN A 137 13.34 -4.55 10.28
N LYS A 138 13.05 -5.64 9.57
CA LYS A 138 11.75 -6.33 9.62
C LYS A 138 11.45 -6.78 11.04
N LYS A 139 12.37 -7.46 11.71
CA LYS A 139 12.22 -7.86 13.11
C LYS A 139 11.94 -6.65 14.01
N LYS A 140 12.74 -5.58 13.87
CA LYS A 140 12.54 -4.35 14.64
C LYS A 140 11.20 -3.67 14.39
N ALA A 141 10.67 -3.72 13.17
CA ALA A 141 9.34 -3.19 12.87
C ALA A 141 8.25 -3.96 13.63
N VAL A 142 8.37 -5.28 13.72
CA VAL A 142 7.49 -6.10 14.56
C VAL A 142 7.65 -5.70 16.03
N GLU A 143 8.87 -5.67 16.54
CA GLU A 143 9.15 -5.29 17.93
C GLU A 143 8.61 -3.89 18.25
N TRP A 144 8.71 -2.94 17.30
CA TRP A 144 8.25 -1.56 17.46
C TRP A 144 6.76 -1.46 17.78
N PHE A 145 5.90 -2.15 17.01
CA PHE A 145 4.45 -2.10 17.20
C PHE A 145 3.97 -3.01 18.34
N TRP A 146 4.63 -4.14 18.56
CA TRP A 146 4.10 -5.19 19.45
C TRP A 146 4.77 -5.25 20.83
N GLU A 147 6.01 -4.77 20.99
CA GLU A 147 6.69 -4.72 22.30
C GLU A 147 6.48 -3.39 23.05
N LYS A 148 5.52 -2.56 22.62
CA LYS A 148 5.08 -1.33 23.32
C LYS A 148 6.18 -0.28 23.58
N LYS A 149 7.29 -0.29 22.83
CA LYS A 149 8.35 0.72 22.96
C LYS A 149 7.97 2.09 22.40
N TRP A 150 6.96 2.14 21.52
CA TRP A 150 6.38 3.38 21.03
C TRP A 150 4.90 3.17 20.68
N LEU A 151 4.03 3.45 21.64
CA LEU A 151 2.59 3.53 21.38
C LEU A 151 2.29 4.77 20.54
N PRO A 152 1.36 4.71 19.57
CA PRO A 152 0.87 5.92 18.94
C PRO A 152 0.32 6.86 20.02
N SER A 153 0.54 8.15 19.88
CA SER A 153 -0.10 9.18 20.70
C SER A 153 -1.63 9.25 20.47
N ASP A 154 -2.15 8.40 19.59
CA ASP A 154 -3.57 8.30 19.27
C ASP A 154 -4.23 7.28 20.22
N PRO A 155 -4.99 7.74 21.22
CA PRO A 155 -5.65 6.86 22.18
C PRO A 155 -6.78 6.03 21.56
N GLU A 156 -7.21 6.35 20.34
CA GLU A 156 -8.28 5.65 19.65
C GLU A 156 -7.78 4.54 18.71
N LEU A 157 -6.46 4.38 18.56
CA LEU A 157 -5.84 3.40 17.68
C LEU A 157 -5.33 2.19 18.47
N GLU A 158 -5.86 1.01 18.16
CA GLU A 158 -5.48 -0.26 18.76
C GLU A 158 -4.97 -1.24 17.69
N TYR A 159 -3.86 -1.93 17.97
CA TYR A 159 -3.34 -3.01 17.14
C TYR A 159 -3.78 -4.35 17.71
N GLN A 160 -4.22 -5.27 16.86
CA GLN A 160 -4.76 -6.57 17.27
C GLN A 160 -3.99 -7.76 16.72
N GLU A 161 -3.72 -7.79 15.41
CA GLU A 161 -2.92 -8.84 14.77
C GLU A 161 -1.98 -8.27 13.68
N GLN A 162 -0.80 -8.88 13.50
CA GLN A 162 0.09 -8.58 12.40
C GLN A 162 -0.03 -9.64 11.32
N HIS A 163 -0.32 -9.21 10.10
CA HIS A 163 -0.60 -10.10 8.97
C HIS A 163 0.55 -10.18 7.97
N MET A 164 1.27 -9.09 7.74
CA MET A 164 2.35 -9.07 6.74
C MET A 164 3.47 -8.10 7.11
N VAL A 165 4.71 -8.49 6.79
CA VAL A 165 5.88 -7.61 6.87
C VAL A 165 6.73 -7.77 5.61
N VAL A 166 6.83 -6.72 4.81
CA VAL A 166 7.73 -6.66 3.65
C VAL A 166 8.83 -5.64 3.88
N GLY A 167 10.07 -6.02 3.57
CA GLY A 167 11.22 -5.15 3.79
C GLY A 167 12.20 -5.15 2.63
N GLU A 168 12.82 -4.01 2.38
CA GLU A 168 13.95 -3.88 1.46
C GLU A 168 14.93 -2.84 1.99
N GLY A 169 16.06 -3.33 2.49
CA GLY A 169 17.08 -2.56 3.17
C GLY A 169 16.54 -1.78 4.37
N ASN A 170 16.40 -0.46 4.21
CA ASN A 170 15.99 0.44 5.28
C ASN A 170 14.49 0.72 5.31
N LEU A 171 13.71 0.22 4.35
CA LEU A 171 12.26 0.41 4.32
C LEU A 171 11.56 -0.88 4.72
N VAL A 172 10.59 -0.77 5.63
CA VAL A 172 9.76 -1.91 6.07
C VAL A 172 8.30 -1.47 6.15
N LEU A 173 7.42 -2.15 5.43
CA LEU A 173 5.98 -2.00 5.57
C LEU A 173 5.45 -3.15 6.43
N SER A 174 4.78 -2.81 7.53
CA SER A 174 3.96 -3.73 8.34
C SER A 174 2.49 -3.52 7.98
N VAL A 175 1.77 -4.62 7.78
CA VAL A 175 0.32 -4.64 7.64
C VAL A 175 -0.27 -5.36 8.85
N SER A 176 -1.15 -4.66 9.54
CA SER A 176 -1.79 -5.14 10.77
C SER A 176 -3.29 -4.93 10.72
N GLU A 177 -4.01 -5.78 11.43
CA GLU A 177 -5.40 -5.59 11.80
C GLU A 177 -5.47 -4.89 13.15
N GLY A 178 -6.49 -4.04 13.31
CA GLY A 178 -6.69 -3.28 14.53
C GLY A 178 -8.03 -2.57 14.55
N GLN A 179 -8.13 -1.56 15.40
CA GLN A 179 -9.29 -0.68 15.50
C GLN A 179 -8.89 0.78 15.51
N GLN A 180 -9.71 1.63 14.91
CA GLN A 180 -9.67 3.08 15.06
C GLN A 180 -11.02 3.57 15.57
N ALA A 181 -11.05 4.27 16.71
CA ALA A 181 -12.28 4.76 17.33
C ALA A 181 -13.35 3.65 17.46
N CYS A 182 -12.94 2.50 17.98
CA CYS A 182 -13.76 1.28 18.15
C CYS A 182 -14.32 0.67 16.86
N GLN A 183 -13.78 1.04 15.70
CA GLN A 183 -14.15 0.46 14.40
C GLN A 183 -13.01 -0.38 13.84
N PRO A 184 -13.26 -1.60 13.34
CA PRO A 184 -12.24 -2.42 12.69
C PRO A 184 -11.51 -1.68 11.58
N ALA A 185 -10.19 -1.81 11.53
CA ALA A 185 -9.32 -1.08 10.64
C ALA A 185 -8.14 -1.94 10.15
N ALA A 186 -7.77 -1.73 8.89
CA ALA A 186 -6.51 -2.17 8.33
C ALA A 186 -5.47 -1.05 8.51
N LEU A 187 -4.33 -1.41 9.11
CA LEU A 187 -3.24 -0.52 9.48
C LEU A 187 -2.03 -0.83 8.61
N TYR A 188 -1.61 0.14 7.81
CA TYR A 188 -0.44 0.01 6.95
C TYR A 188 0.60 1.01 7.43
N ASP A 189 1.67 0.49 8.03
CA ASP A 189 2.71 1.26 8.67
C ASP A 189 4.04 1.04 7.97
N LEU A 190 4.49 2.06 7.25
CA LEU A 190 5.81 2.07 6.64
C LEU A 190 6.80 2.77 7.55
N LEU A 191 7.94 2.14 7.76
CA LEU A 191 9.05 2.63 8.56
C LEU A 191 10.29 2.79 7.68
N SER A 192 11.03 3.88 7.88
CA SER A 192 12.43 3.98 7.44
C SER A 192 13.36 3.82 8.64
N PHE A 193 14.49 3.13 8.43
CA PHE A 193 15.50 2.91 9.48
C PHE A 193 16.79 3.66 9.17
N ARG A 194 17.40 4.26 10.20
CA ARG A 194 18.73 4.89 10.14
C ARG A 194 19.52 4.55 11.39
N GLY A 195 20.73 4.02 11.22
CA GLY A 195 21.56 3.59 12.36
C GLY A 195 20.87 2.54 13.24
N GLY A 196 19.95 1.75 12.66
CA GLY A 196 19.15 0.76 13.38
C GLY A 196 17.98 1.31 14.20
N ASN A 197 17.69 2.61 14.15
CA ASN A 197 16.50 3.21 14.77
C ASN A 197 15.49 3.59 13.70
N VAL A 198 14.20 3.66 14.05
CA VAL A 198 13.18 4.24 13.18
C VAL A 198 13.50 5.72 12.99
N ALA A 199 13.66 6.14 11.74
CA ALA A 199 13.94 7.51 11.34
C ALA A 199 12.67 8.24 10.92
N GLU A 200 11.81 7.56 10.15
CA GLU A 200 10.53 8.09 9.69
C GLU A 200 9.47 7.00 9.74
N HIS A 201 8.22 7.43 9.92
CA HIS A 201 7.05 6.56 10.00
C HIS A 201 5.89 7.19 9.24
N TRP A 202 5.24 6.38 8.39
CA TRP A 202 4.07 6.77 7.62
C TRP A 202 2.97 5.73 7.84
N ARG A 203 1.76 6.21 8.11
CA ARG A 203 0.61 5.35 8.36
C ARG A 203 -0.54 5.65 7.41
N VAL A 204 -1.22 4.60 6.96
CA VAL A 204 -2.59 4.67 6.48
C VAL A 204 -3.44 3.81 7.41
N VAL A 205 -4.51 4.41 7.93
CA VAL A 205 -5.59 3.71 8.63
C VAL A 205 -6.77 3.69 7.68
N GLN A 206 -7.21 2.50 7.28
CA GLN A 206 -8.43 2.33 6.51
C GLN A 206 -9.44 1.54 7.34
N LEU A 207 -10.59 2.14 7.63
CA LEU A 207 -11.70 1.43 8.26
C LEU A 207 -12.17 0.29 7.36
N ILE A 208 -12.38 -0.88 7.95
CA ILE A 208 -12.92 -2.06 7.27
C ILE A 208 -14.44 -1.86 7.17
N PRO A 209 -15.01 -1.89 5.95
CA PRO A 209 -16.45 -1.74 5.77
C PRO A 209 -17.23 -2.80 6.55
N GLN A 210 -18.25 -2.38 7.29
CA GLN A 210 -19.12 -3.27 8.09
C GLN A 210 -20.25 -3.92 7.25
N GLY A 211 -20.24 -3.72 5.93
CA GLY A 211 -21.30 -4.15 5.01
C GLY A 211 -20.74 -4.90 3.81
N ARG A 212 -21.59 -5.07 2.79
CA ARG A 212 -21.19 -5.79 1.57
C ARG A 212 -20.02 -5.11 0.88
N THR A 213 -18.96 -5.87 0.67
CA THR A 213 -17.78 -5.51 -0.11
C THR A 213 -17.96 -5.91 -1.58
N ALA A 214 -17.12 -5.36 -2.45
CA ALA A 214 -17.13 -5.63 -3.88
C ALA A 214 -16.57 -7.02 -4.26
N ASN A 215 -15.92 -7.69 -3.31
CA ASN A 215 -15.39 -9.04 -3.40
C ASN A 215 -15.48 -9.70 -2.00
N ASP A 216 -15.35 -11.02 -1.93
CA ASP A 216 -15.45 -11.78 -0.68
C ASP A 216 -14.08 -12.05 -0.02
N ASN A 217 -13.01 -11.40 -0.49
CA ASN A 217 -11.66 -11.61 0.03
C ASN A 217 -11.41 -10.71 1.24
N SER A 218 -10.79 -11.28 2.28
CA SER A 218 -10.33 -10.52 3.44
C SER A 218 -9.31 -9.46 3.02
N MET A 219 -9.26 -8.30 3.68
CA MET A 219 -8.19 -7.32 3.51
C MET A 219 -6.80 -7.85 3.92
N PHE A 220 -6.74 -9.04 4.54
CA PHE A 220 -5.56 -9.65 5.12
C PHE A 220 -5.22 -11.06 4.59
N GLY A 221 -5.81 -11.47 3.45
CA GLY A 221 -5.55 -12.81 2.89
C GLY A 221 -4.19 -12.94 2.21
N PHE A 222 -3.09 -12.88 2.98
CA PHE A 222 -1.69 -12.99 2.52
C PHE A 222 -1.19 -14.44 2.42
#